data_AF-A0A6P5JKK5-F1
#
_entry.id   AF-A0A6P5JKK5-F1
#
_cell.length_a   1.000
_cell.length_b   1.000
_cell.length_c   1.000
_cell.angle_alpha   90.00
_cell.angle_beta   90.00
_cell.angle_gamma   90.00
#
_symmetry.space_group_name_H-M   'P 1'
#
loop_
_entity.id
_entity.type
_entity.pdbx_description
1 polymer ?
#
loop_
_entity_poly.entity_id
_entity_poly.type
_entity_poly.pdbx_seq_one_letter_code
_entity_poly.pdbx_strand_id
1 'polypeptide(L)'
;MESEGSREPIFPALSEPGDAPLPNLTPRHQELIPTPCGPVSSLGTVWPRGEIKPWSELSCPVKVYFCITLVSLLSIIGLTIKTLVQKSDENFTVSLIQLIGVVFCIYYVTRGILQENRQELIVFILSILLVMFRSLVNFLVLAAEDKPAREDPVILARFVVILLVGFFDVICAVLLIRGQGMMAFRVGGALESLQAQYFMLNLCFSMLTFDLQAQLCLCVLILTSGLYASLQHSLILIVGVLWAGLKVTIGILAILRELKALVWIFLVQNVPEVAYLFYLLYTISRAWGQGSSYTGEAAAIVGSCISVAIKSVLLWALVHVYRSFGQGLRERMFSSYGRIES
;
A
#
# COMPACT_ATOMS: atom_id res chain seq x y z
N MET A 1 -66.64 -70.87 38.57
CA MET A 1 -67.57 -70.06 39.36
C MET A 1 -67.13 -68.61 39.23
N GLU A 2 -68.06 -67.81 38.72
CA GLU A 2 -68.11 -66.34 38.60
C GLU A 2 -67.28 -65.56 39.63
N SER A 3 -66.52 -64.55 39.19
CA SER A 3 -66.88 -63.10 39.08
C SER A 3 -66.49 -62.37 40.38
N GLU A 4 -65.95 -61.16 40.46
CA GLU A 4 -65.84 -60.01 39.55
C GLU A 4 -64.82 -59.04 40.21
N GLY A 5 -64.01 -58.29 39.47
CA GLY A 5 -64.25 -56.85 39.31
C GLY A 5 -62.97 -56.07 39.69
N SER A 6 -62.14 -55.70 38.72
CA SER A 6 -62.20 -54.45 37.95
C SER A 6 -61.75 -53.21 38.73
N ARG A 7 -60.52 -52.76 38.43
CA ARG A 7 -60.19 -51.35 38.11
C ARG A 7 -59.01 -51.34 37.12
N GLU A 8 -59.34 -51.20 35.85
CA GLU A 8 -58.45 -50.83 34.74
C GLU A 8 -58.02 -49.33 34.83
N PRO A 9 -57.37 -48.73 33.80
CA PRO A 9 -56.05 -49.00 33.22
C PRO A 9 -55.29 -47.65 33.06
N ILE A 10 -54.20 -47.61 32.26
CA ILE A 10 -53.92 -46.63 31.18
C ILE A 10 -52.40 -46.65 30.94
N PHE A 11 -51.98 -47.46 29.98
CA PHE A 11 -50.96 -47.03 29.02
C PHE A 11 -51.70 -46.67 27.73
N PRO A 12 -51.22 -45.65 27.01
CA PRO A 12 -50.80 -45.98 25.66
C PRO A 12 -49.42 -45.40 25.32
N ALA A 13 -48.72 -46.15 24.47
CA ALA A 13 -47.52 -45.74 23.77
C ALA A 13 -47.78 -44.53 22.86
N LEU A 14 -46.79 -43.63 22.75
CA LEU A 14 -46.70 -42.70 21.63
C LEU A 14 -45.21 -42.42 21.31
N SER A 15 -44.78 -42.89 20.14
CA SER A 15 -43.83 -42.30 19.18
C SER A 15 -42.72 -41.34 19.68
N GLU A 16 -41.47 -41.65 19.30
CA GLU A 16 -40.43 -40.62 19.11
C GLU A 16 -40.94 -39.50 18.20
N PRO A 17 -40.59 -38.24 18.50
CA PRO A 17 -39.50 -37.63 17.74
C PRO A 17 -38.62 -36.65 18.55
N GLY A 18 -37.30 -36.82 18.44
CA GLY A 18 -36.35 -35.70 18.45
C GLY A 18 -36.14 -34.98 19.77
N ASP A 19 -35.35 -35.58 20.67
CA ASP A 19 -34.72 -34.81 21.73
C ASP A 19 -33.45 -34.13 21.24
N ALA A 20 -33.46 -32.81 21.41
CA ALA A 20 -32.56 -31.83 20.87
C ALA A 20 -31.11 -32.01 21.35
N PRO A 21 -30.09 -31.60 20.55
CA PRO A 21 -28.71 -31.58 21.01
C PRO A 21 -28.55 -30.57 22.14
N LEU A 22 -27.89 -30.99 23.22
CA LEU A 22 -27.41 -30.17 24.34
C LEU A 22 -26.91 -28.78 23.88
N PRO A 23 -27.41 -27.67 24.45
CA PRO A 23 -27.22 -26.33 23.89
C PRO A 23 -25.85 -25.69 24.19
N ASN A 24 -24.82 -26.47 24.50
CA ASN A 24 -23.57 -25.91 25.06
C ASN A 24 -22.28 -26.34 24.36
N LEU A 25 -22.38 -26.81 23.11
CA LEU A 25 -21.23 -27.09 22.23
C LEU A 25 -21.44 -26.45 20.83
N THR A 26 -22.12 -25.32 20.76
CA THR A 26 -22.06 -24.50 19.54
C THR A 26 -20.68 -23.84 19.46
N PRO A 27 -19.92 -24.04 18.37
CA PRO A 27 -18.66 -23.34 18.19
C PRO A 27 -18.96 -21.84 18.15
N ARG A 28 -18.40 -21.09 19.10
CA ARG A 28 -18.52 -19.64 19.28
C ARG A 28 -17.84 -18.83 18.16
N HIS A 29 -17.82 -19.36 16.94
CA HIS A 29 -17.16 -18.81 15.75
C HIS A 29 -18.18 -18.43 14.66
N GLN A 30 -19.47 -18.51 14.95
CA GLN A 30 -20.55 -18.26 14.00
C GLN A 30 -21.05 -16.80 14.00
N GLU A 31 -20.40 -15.93 14.77
CA GLU A 31 -20.64 -14.48 14.76
C GLU A 31 -19.38 -13.69 14.32
N LEU A 32 -18.67 -14.18 13.30
CA LEU A 32 -18.01 -13.21 12.43
C LEU A 32 -19.12 -12.44 11.73
N ILE A 33 -19.35 -11.20 12.19
CA ILE A 33 -20.21 -10.23 11.53
C ILE A 33 -19.92 -10.31 10.02
N PRO A 34 -20.92 -10.65 9.19
CA PRO A 34 -20.72 -10.75 7.75
C PRO A 34 -20.19 -9.41 7.25
N THR A 35 -19.02 -9.41 6.63
CA THR A 35 -18.56 -8.26 5.84
C THR A 35 -19.57 -8.04 4.72
N PRO A 36 -20.20 -6.85 4.60
CA PRO A 36 -21.26 -6.62 3.62
C PRO A 36 -20.64 -6.35 2.27
N CYS A 37 -20.29 -7.39 1.53
CA CYS A 37 -19.84 -7.24 0.15
C CYS A 37 -20.44 -8.36 -0.71
N GLY A 38 -21.43 -7.97 -1.53
CA GLY A 38 -21.93 -8.72 -2.69
C GLY A 38 -21.42 -8.08 -4.00
N PRO A 39 -21.67 -8.72 -5.15
CA PRO A 39 -20.69 -8.84 -6.24
C PRO A 39 -20.65 -7.63 -7.17
N VAL A 40 -19.45 -7.31 -7.68
CA VAL A 40 -19.30 -6.57 -8.95
C VAL A 40 -18.89 -7.55 -10.05
N SER A 41 -19.88 -7.79 -10.91
CA SER A 41 -19.85 -8.33 -12.26
C SER A 41 -18.50 -8.51 -12.97
N SER A 42 -18.23 -9.75 -13.38
CA SER A 42 -17.85 -10.16 -14.74
C SER A 42 -17.62 -9.01 -15.74
N LEU A 43 -16.36 -8.55 -15.89
CA LEU A 43 -15.63 -8.51 -17.17
C LEU A 43 -14.22 -7.93 -16.94
N GLY A 44 -13.20 -8.78 -17.05
CA GLY A 44 -11.81 -8.49 -17.43
C GLY A 44 -11.21 -7.11 -17.15
N THR A 45 -10.90 -6.79 -15.90
CA THR A 45 -9.69 -6.01 -15.56
C THR A 45 -9.03 -6.61 -14.34
N VAL A 46 -7.82 -7.14 -14.54
CA VAL A 46 -7.01 -7.79 -13.49
C VAL A 46 -6.44 -6.70 -12.56
N TRP A 47 -7.27 -6.17 -11.67
CA TRP A 47 -6.83 -5.39 -10.50
C TRP A 47 -7.36 -6.08 -9.23
N PRO A 48 -6.66 -7.07 -8.68
CA PRO A 48 -7.18 -7.91 -7.63
C PRO A 48 -6.69 -7.30 -6.32
N ARG A 49 -7.44 -6.33 -5.82
CA ARG A 49 -7.01 -5.54 -4.68
C ARG A 49 -8.17 -5.27 -3.72
N GLY A 50 -8.75 -6.35 -3.18
CA GLY A 50 -9.75 -6.32 -2.10
C GLY A 50 -11.04 -5.55 -2.42
N GLU A 51 -12.16 -5.96 -1.85
CA GLU A 51 -13.39 -5.19 -1.98
C GLU A 51 -13.24 -3.85 -1.26
N ILE A 52 -13.55 -2.77 -1.99
CA ILE A 52 -13.58 -1.42 -1.44
C ILE A 52 -14.81 -1.35 -0.55
N LYS A 53 -14.63 -1.07 0.74
CA LYS A 53 -15.75 -0.95 1.68
C LYS A 53 -16.72 0.12 1.17
N PRO A 54 -18.04 -0.14 1.16
CA PRO A 54 -19.00 0.83 0.67
C PRO A 54 -18.91 2.12 1.49
N TRP A 55 -18.94 3.26 0.79
CA TRP A 55 -18.72 4.59 1.37
C TRP A 55 -19.69 4.89 2.53
N SER A 56 -20.86 4.25 2.56
CA SER A 56 -21.86 4.34 3.63
C SER A 56 -21.34 3.89 4.99
N GLU A 57 -20.46 2.88 5.06
CA GLU A 57 -20.02 2.25 6.31
C GLU A 57 -18.85 2.97 7.02
N LEU A 58 -18.32 4.04 6.41
CA LEU A 58 -17.32 4.87 7.08
C LEU A 58 -17.99 5.80 8.10
N SER A 59 -17.38 5.91 9.28
CA SER A 59 -17.75 6.92 10.27
C SER A 59 -17.66 8.33 9.68
N CYS A 60 -18.62 9.19 9.99
CA CYS A 60 -18.68 10.59 9.55
C CYS A 60 -17.34 11.36 9.68
N PRO A 61 -16.60 11.33 10.80
CA PRO A 61 -15.32 12.05 10.91
C PRO A 61 -14.25 11.55 9.92
N VAL A 62 -14.22 10.24 9.64
CA VAL A 62 -13.26 9.65 8.68
C VAL A 62 -13.63 10.02 7.24
N LYS A 63 -14.93 10.13 6.93
CA LYS A 63 -15.40 10.64 5.62
C LYS A 63 -14.95 12.08 5.39
N VAL A 64 -15.17 12.94 6.38
CA VAL A 64 -14.77 14.35 6.32
C VAL A 64 -13.26 14.47 6.15
N TYR A 65 -12.49 13.75 6.96
CA TYR A 65 -11.04 13.71 6.80
C TYR A 65 -10.60 13.24 5.42
N PHE A 66 -11.15 12.12 4.92
CA PHE A 66 -10.81 11.60 3.60
C PHE A 66 -11.08 12.62 2.48
N CYS A 67 -12.23 13.29 2.52
CA CYS A 67 -12.54 14.34 1.56
C CYS A 67 -11.57 15.52 1.66
N ILE A 68 -11.25 15.97 2.88
CA ILE A 68 -10.29 17.07 3.11
C ILE A 68 -8.90 16.70 2.56
N THR A 69 -8.38 15.52 2.89
CA THR A 69 -7.07 15.04 2.42
C THR A 69 -7.05 14.84 0.90
N LEU A 70 -8.13 14.36 0.31
CA LEU A 70 -8.19 14.22 -1.15
C LEU A 70 -8.15 15.60 -1.84
N VAL A 71 -8.93 16.56 -1.34
CA VAL A 71 -8.95 17.93 -1.87
C VAL A 71 -7.61 18.62 -1.66
N SER A 72 -6.94 18.43 -0.52
CA SER A 72 -5.64 19.03 -0.24
C SER A 72 -4.55 18.48 -1.17
N LEU A 73 -4.52 17.16 -1.39
CA LEU A 73 -3.57 16.51 -2.31
C LEU A 73 -3.84 16.92 -3.77
N LEU A 74 -5.10 17.02 -4.19
CA LEU A 74 -5.47 17.52 -5.52
C LEU A 74 -5.06 18.99 -5.72
N SER A 75 -5.16 19.82 -4.68
CA SER A 75 -4.67 21.20 -4.70
C SER A 75 -3.15 21.26 -4.92
N ILE A 76 -2.39 20.40 -4.22
CA ILE A 76 -0.93 20.28 -4.41
C ILE A 76 -0.58 19.81 -5.83
N ILE A 77 -1.35 18.88 -6.41
CA ILE A 77 -1.21 18.48 -7.82
C ILE A 77 -1.43 19.68 -8.74
N GLY A 78 -2.52 20.44 -8.55
CA GLY A 78 -2.82 21.63 -9.35
C GLY A 78 -1.71 22.67 -9.29
N LEU A 79 -1.19 22.97 -8.10
CA LEU A 79 -0.04 23.87 -7.91
C LEU A 79 1.23 23.34 -8.58
N THR A 80 1.47 22.03 -8.52
CA THR A 80 2.63 21.38 -9.15
C THR A 80 2.54 21.44 -10.67
N ILE A 81 1.36 21.17 -11.26
CA ILE A 81 1.13 21.27 -12.70
C ILE A 81 1.26 22.72 -13.19
N LYS A 82 0.70 23.69 -12.45
CA LYS A 82 0.85 25.11 -12.79
C LYS A 82 2.34 25.51 -12.83
N THR A 83 3.11 25.05 -11.85
CA THR A 83 4.57 25.27 -11.81
C THR A 83 5.29 24.59 -12.97
N LEU A 84 4.84 23.40 -13.37
CA LEU A 84 5.39 22.62 -14.49
C LEU A 84 5.19 23.33 -15.84
N VAL A 85 4.02 23.93 -16.06
CA VAL A 85 3.69 24.64 -17.30
C VAL A 85 4.41 25.99 -17.39
N GLN A 86 4.68 26.63 -16.26
CA GLN A 86 5.28 27.97 -16.21
C GLN A 86 6.81 27.99 -16.27
N LYS A 87 7.52 26.91 -15.90
CA LYS A 87 9.00 26.86 -15.89
C LYS A 87 9.56 25.88 -16.92
N SER A 88 10.23 26.41 -17.95
CA SER A 88 10.95 25.65 -18.97
C SER A 88 12.32 25.21 -18.44
N ASP A 89 12.50 23.89 -18.34
CA ASP A 89 13.75 23.14 -18.24
C ASP A 89 14.29 22.75 -16.85
N GLU A 90 14.85 23.62 -15.99
CA GLU A 90 15.60 23.13 -14.80
C GLU A 90 14.72 22.56 -13.65
N ASN A 91 13.51 23.11 -13.45
CA ASN A 91 12.61 22.73 -12.34
C ASN A 91 11.62 21.61 -12.71
N PHE A 92 11.64 21.15 -13.96
CA PHE A 92 10.68 20.18 -14.50
C PHE A 92 10.75 18.85 -13.75
N THR A 93 11.96 18.34 -13.55
CA THR A 93 12.21 17.01 -12.96
C THR A 93 11.83 16.94 -11.50
N VAL A 94 12.21 17.95 -10.72
CA VAL A 94 11.81 18.04 -9.32
C VAL A 94 10.29 18.09 -9.22
N SER A 95 9.64 18.85 -10.11
CA SER A 95 8.19 18.96 -10.13
C SER A 95 7.50 17.66 -10.55
N LEU A 96 8.05 16.94 -11.53
CA LEU A 96 7.54 15.65 -11.98
C LEU A 96 7.68 14.55 -10.90
N ILE A 97 8.82 14.50 -10.21
CA ILE A 97 9.01 13.53 -9.11
C ILE A 97 8.07 13.82 -7.95
N GLN A 98 7.87 15.09 -7.61
CA GLN A 98 6.87 15.48 -6.62
C GLN A 98 5.46 15.08 -7.05
N LEU A 99 5.11 15.29 -8.32
CA LEU A 99 3.80 14.94 -8.88
C LEU A 99 3.54 13.43 -8.74
N ILE A 100 4.52 12.61 -9.12
CA ILE A 100 4.48 11.15 -8.93
C ILE A 100 4.25 10.83 -7.45
N GLY A 101 5.03 11.42 -6.54
CA GLY A 101 4.89 11.18 -5.09
C GLY A 101 3.48 11.51 -4.56
N VAL A 102 2.89 12.63 -4.98
CA VAL A 102 1.54 13.04 -4.53
C VAL A 102 0.46 12.14 -5.12
N VAL A 103 0.58 11.70 -6.37
CA VAL A 103 -0.34 10.72 -6.98
C VAL A 103 -0.33 9.40 -6.21
N PHE A 104 0.85 8.91 -5.82
CA PHE A 104 0.96 7.74 -4.94
C PHE A 104 0.38 7.99 -3.55
N CYS A 105 0.49 9.21 -3.00
CA CYS A 105 -0.16 9.56 -1.73
C CYS A 105 -1.68 9.43 -1.81
N ILE A 106 -2.32 9.94 -2.88
CA ILE A 106 -3.77 9.78 -3.11
C ILE A 106 -4.15 8.30 -3.15
N TYR A 107 -3.34 7.52 -3.85
CA TYR A 107 -3.55 6.09 -3.97
C TYR A 107 -3.48 5.36 -2.61
N TYR A 108 -2.47 5.65 -1.79
CA TYR A 108 -2.33 5.02 -0.47
C TYR A 108 -3.39 5.46 0.53
N VAL A 109 -3.77 6.75 0.56
CA VAL A 109 -4.81 7.21 1.50
C VAL A 109 -6.17 6.63 1.15
N THR A 110 -6.51 6.60 -0.15
CA THR A 110 -7.76 5.99 -0.63
C THR A 110 -7.84 4.53 -0.20
N ARG A 111 -6.75 3.80 -0.40
CA ARG A 111 -6.66 2.40 0.01
C ARG A 111 -6.62 2.17 1.51
N GLY A 112 -5.77 2.90 2.22
CA GLY A 112 -5.61 2.75 3.67
C GLY A 112 -6.91 3.03 4.41
N ILE A 113 -7.67 4.02 3.95
CA ILE A 113 -8.96 4.38 4.56
C ILE A 113 -10.07 3.43 4.12
N LEU A 114 -10.27 3.20 2.81
CA LEU A 114 -11.39 2.40 2.32
C LEU A 114 -11.21 0.90 2.58
N GLN A 115 -9.98 0.40 2.64
CA GLN A 115 -9.69 -1.00 2.96
C GLN A 115 -9.35 -1.19 4.44
N GLU A 116 -9.42 -0.14 5.26
CA GLU A 116 -8.98 -0.10 6.67
C GLU A 116 -7.61 -0.81 6.88
N ASN A 117 -6.72 -0.69 5.89
CA ASN A 117 -5.45 -1.38 5.84
C ASN A 117 -4.36 -0.50 6.45
N ARG A 118 -3.92 -0.89 7.66
CA ARG A 118 -2.87 -0.16 8.38
C ARG A 118 -1.54 -0.09 7.63
N GLN A 119 -1.18 -1.12 6.85
CA GLN A 119 0.09 -1.13 6.13
C GLN A 119 0.11 -0.06 5.04
N GLU A 120 -1.00 0.09 4.33
CA GLU A 120 -1.17 1.16 3.32
C GLU A 120 -1.13 2.55 3.95
N LEU A 121 -1.71 2.70 5.15
CA LEU A 121 -1.69 3.97 5.88
C LEU A 121 -0.30 4.31 6.45
N ILE A 122 0.50 3.30 6.83
CA ILE A 122 1.92 3.49 7.18
C ILE A 122 2.71 3.91 5.94
N VAL A 123 2.51 3.25 4.80
CA VAL A 123 3.16 3.61 3.54
C VAL A 123 2.74 5.01 3.07
N PHE A 124 1.50 5.42 3.30
CA PHE A 124 1.03 6.79 3.08
C PHE A 124 1.85 7.80 3.90
N ILE A 125 2.03 7.56 5.20
CA ILE A 125 2.87 8.41 6.07
C ILE A 125 4.30 8.49 5.54
N LEU A 126 4.91 7.34 5.22
CA LEU A 126 6.28 7.29 4.67
C LEU A 126 6.37 8.07 3.35
N SER A 127 5.38 7.94 2.47
CA SER A 127 5.33 8.65 1.19
C SER A 127 5.22 10.17 1.39
N ILE A 128 4.36 10.64 2.30
CA ILE A 128 4.28 12.08 2.62
C ILE A 128 5.58 12.60 3.21
N LEU A 129 6.19 11.87 4.14
CA LEU A 129 7.49 12.25 4.72
C LEU A 129 8.56 12.40 3.64
N LEU A 130 8.61 11.50 2.65
CA LEU A 130 9.52 11.61 1.51
C LEU A 130 9.23 12.81 0.63
N VAL A 131 7.94 13.10 0.35
CA VAL A 131 7.51 14.27 -0.43
C VAL A 131 7.86 15.57 0.28
N MET A 132 7.72 15.63 1.61
CA MET A 132 8.14 16.76 2.44
C MET A 132 9.66 16.92 2.47
N PHE A 133 10.40 15.83 2.72
CA PHE A 133 11.87 15.85 2.73
C PHE A 133 12.42 16.31 1.39
N ARG A 134 11.86 15.84 0.27
CA ARG A 134 12.27 16.26 -1.06
C ARG A 134 11.98 17.74 -1.32
N SER A 135 10.81 18.22 -0.88
CA SER A 135 10.45 19.65 -0.94
C SER A 135 11.44 20.51 -0.14
N LEU A 136 11.87 20.02 1.04
CA LEU A 136 12.87 20.67 1.88
C LEU A 136 14.25 20.72 1.22
N VAL A 137 14.75 19.59 0.71
CA VAL A 137 16.04 19.55 0.00
C VAL A 137 16.01 20.49 -1.21
N ASN A 138 14.91 20.51 -1.97
CA ASN A 138 14.76 21.43 -3.09
C ASN A 138 14.82 22.91 -2.66
N PHE A 139 14.18 23.26 -1.55
CA PHE A 139 14.23 24.61 -0.99
C PHE A 139 15.65 24.98 -0.52
N LEU A 140 16.35 24.07 0.17
CA LEU A 140 17.70 24.30 0.65
C LEU A 140 18.72 24.45 -0.48
N VAL A 141 18.59 23.65 -1.55
CA VAL A 141 19.46 23.75 -2.74
C VAL A 141 19.25 25.10 -3.43
N LEU A 142 18.00 25.52 -3.64
CA LEU A 142 17.69 26.83 -4.22
C LEU A 142 18.16 28.00 -3.37
N ALA A 143 18.18 27.85 -2.04
CA ALA A 143 18.69 28.87 -1.12
C ALA A 143 20.23 28.98 -1.15
N ALA A 144 20.95 27.91 -1.50
CA ALA A 144 22.40 27.88 -1.53
C ALA A 144 23.02 28.42 -2.83
N GLU A 145 22.25 28.48 -3.93
CA GLU A 145 22.74 28.96 -5.23
C GLU A 145 22.78 30.49 -5.39
N ASP A 146 22.50 31.28 -4.34
CA ASP A 146 22.45 32.76 -4.34
C ASP A 146 21.60 33.39 -5.48
N LYS A 147 20.81 32.60 -6.21
CA LYS A 147 19.65 33.09 -6.97
C LYS A 147 18.67 33.60 -5.93
N PRO A 148 18.22 34.87 -5.99
CA PRO A 148 17.39 35.43 -4.94
C PRO A 148 16.15 34.54 -4.76
N ALA A 149 16.12 33.80 -3.65
CA ALA A 149 15.02 32.94 -3.20
C ALA A 149 13.71 33.73 -2.92
N ARG A 150 13.67 34.99 -3.38
CA ARG A 150 12.64 36.00 -3.23
C ARG A 150 11.86 36.26 -4.53
N GLU A 151 12.32 35.80 -5.70
CA GLU A 151 11.68 36.17 -6.99
C GLU A 151 10.54 35.23 -7.45
N ASP A 152 10.42 34.01 -6.94
CA ASP A 152 9.30 33.10 -7.28
C ASP A 152 8.40 32.78 -6.09
N PRO A 153 7.37 33.60 -5.80
CA PRO A 153 6.42 33.34 -4.72
C PRO A 153 5.72 31.98 -4.85
N VAL A 154 5.69 31.42 -6.07
CA VAL A 154 5.08 30.12 -6.37
C VAL A 154 5.84 28.95 -5.74
N ILE A 155 7.18 28.96 -5.74
CA ILE A 155 7.98 27.87 -5.15
C ILE A 155 7.86 27.89 -3.63
N LEU A 156 7.96 29.07 -3.02
CA LEU A 156 7.79 29.23 -1.58
C LEU A 156 6.38 28.82 -1.14
N ALA A 157 5.34 29.29 -1.85
CA ALA A 157 3.96 28.90 -1.57
C ALA A 157 3.78 27.38 -1.65
N ARG A 158 4.32 26.74 -2.69
CA ARG A 158 4.30 25.28 -2.85
C ARG A 158 4.97 24.57 -1.67
N PHE A 159 6.17 25.00 -1.28
CA PHE A 159 6.91 24.43 -0.15
C PHE A 159 6.11 24.53 1.16
N VAL A 160 5.59 25.72 1.47
CA VAL A 160 4.81 25.98 2.69
C VAL A 160 3.53 25.15 2.70
N VAL A 161 2.79 25.11 1.58
CA VAL A 161 1.56 24.30 1.47
C VAL A 161 1.86 22.81 1.67
N ILE A 162 2.90 22.28 1.04
CA ILE A 162 3.28 20.86 1.18
C ILE A 162 3.66 20.52 2.63
N LEU A 163 4.39 21.39 3.32
CA LEU A 163 4.75 21.15 4.72
C LEU A 163 3.54 21.21 5.65
N LEU A 164 2.68 22.23 5.50
CA LEU A 164 1.51 22.38 6.37
C LEU A 164 0.51 21.23 6.16
N VAL A 165 0.18 20.93 4.90
CA VAL A 165 -0.72 19.83 4.54
C VAL A 165 -0.10 18.49 4.93
N GLY A 166 1.20 18.28 4.63
CA GLY A 166 1.89 17.04 4.94
C GLY A 166 1.97 16.76 6.45
N PHE A 167 2.23 17.78 7.28
CA PHE A 167 2.22 17.62 8.74
C PHE A 167 0.82 17.30 9.26
N PHE A 168 -0.21 17.97 8.75
CA PHE A 168 -1.61 17.70 9.09
C PHE A 168 -2.00 16.25 8.73
N ASP A 169 -1.73 15.82 7.50
CA ASP A 169 -2.03 14.46 7.02
C ASP A 169 -1.28 13.38 7.82
N VAL A 170 -0.02 13.63 8.21
CA VAL A 170 0.75 12.70 9.07
C VAL A 170 0.12 12.57 10.44
N ILE A 171 -0.23 13.68 11.11
CA ILE A 171 -0.88 13.63 12.43
C ILE A 171 -2.19 12.86 12.33
N CYS A 172 -3.05 13.21 11.37
CA CYS A 172 -4.33 12.56 11.19
C CYS A 172 -4.19 11.07 10.85
N ALA A 173 -3.26 10.69 9.97
CA ALA A 173 -2.98 9.30 9.65
C ALA A 173 -2.49 8.52 10.89
N VAL A 174 -1.62 9.09 11.73
CA VAL A 174 -1.18 8.46 12.98
C VAL A 174 -2.35 8.24 13.96
N LEU A 175 -3.24 9.24 14.09
CA LEU A 175 -4.45 9.10 14.91
C LEU A 175 -5.37 7.99 14.38
N LEU A 176 -5.54 7.91 13.06
CA LEU A 176 -6.33 6.85 12.42
C LEU A 176 -5.72 5.46 12.64
N ILE A 177 -4.39 5.31 12.52
CA ILE A 177 -3.71 4.03 12.78
C ILE A 177 -3.94 3.56 14.22
N ARG A 178 -3.91 4.48 15.19
CA ARG A 178 -4.19 4.17 16.60
C ARG A 178 -5.65 3.74 16.82
N GLY A 179 -6.59 4.33 16.08
CA GLY A 179 -8.02 4.00 16.16
C GLY A 179 -8.42 2.72 15.42
N GLN A 180 -7.73 2.33 14.35
CA GLN A 180 -8.09 1.20 13.48
C GLN A 180 -7.69 -0.18 14.02
N GLY A 181 -7.85 -0.36 15.34
CA GLY A 181 -7.59 -1.53 16.19
C GLY A 181 -8.04 -2.91 15.67
N MET A 182 -9.06 -2.95 14.81
CA MET A 182 -10.04 -4.07 14.83
C MET A 182 -10.04 -4.97 13.59
N MET A 183 -9.43 -4.58 12.47
CA MET A 183 -9.52 -5.33 11.19
C MET A 183 -8.85 -6.71 11.26
N ALA A 184 -7.67 -6.80 11.88
CA ALA A 184 -6.89 -8.03 11.92
C ALA A 184 -7.59 -9.13 12.77
N PHE A 185 -8.24 -8.72 13.87
CA PHE A 185 -9.08 -9.57 14.71
C PHE A 185 -10.41 -9.95 14.04
N ARG A 186 -10.99 -9.04 13.24
CA ARG A 186 -12.23 -9.30 12.48
C ARG A 186 -12.02 -10.29 11.33
N VAL A 187 -10.88 -10.26 10.64
CA VAL A 187 -10.61 -11.08 9.45
C VAL A 187 -9.90 -12.40 9.78
N GLY A 188 -9.03 -12.43 10.79
CA GLY A 188 -8.31 -13.65 11.20
C GLY A 188 -9.08 -14.56 12.16
N GLY A 189 -10.18 -14.05 12.76
CA GLY A 189 -10.79 -14.69 13.92
C GLY A 189 -9.79 -14.80 15.09
N ALA A 190 -9.95 -15.81 15.94
CA ALA A 190 -9.04 -16.06 17.06
C ALA A 190 -7.71 -16.74 16.65
N LEU A 191 -7.47 -17.00 15.35
CA LEU A 191 -6.31 -17.75 14.89
C LEU A 191 -5.16 -16.80 14.51
N GLU A 192 -4.20 -16.64 15.42
CA GLU A 192 -3.07 -15.71 15.27
C GLU A 192 -2.25 -15.95 13.99
N SER A 193 -2.14 -17.20 13.53
CA SER A 193 -1.39 -17.56 12.32
C SER A 193 -2.00 -16.99 11.03
N LEU A 194 -3.34 -16.98 10.92
CA LEU A 194 -4.06 -16.41 9.77
C LEU A 194 -3.94 -14.89 9.75
N GLN A 195 -4.08 -14.27 10.93
CA GLN A 195 -3.93 -12.83 11.09
C GLN A 195 -2.52 -12.37 10.68
N ALA A 196 -1.48 -13.09 11.13
CA ALA A 196 -0.10 -12.81 10.76
C ALA A 196 0.15 -12.98 9.26
N GLN A 197 -0.43 -14.00 8.63
CA GLN A 197 -0.27 -14.24 7.20
C GLN A 197 -0.95 -13.15 6.36
N TYR A 198 -2.15 -12.71 6.72
CA TYR A 198 -2.85 -11.59 6.07
C TYR A 198 -2.08 -10.27 6.24
N PHE A 199 -1.53 -10.02 7.43
CA PHE A 199 -0.68 -8.87 7.68
C PHE A 199 0.55 -8.85 6.76
N MET A 200 1.24 -9.98 6.64
CA MET A 200 2.42 -10.12 5.78
C MET A 200 2.08 -9.97 4.29
N LEU A 201 0.92 -10.46 3.86
CA LEU A 201 0.40 -10.29 2.52
C LEU A 201 0.20 -8.82 2.18
N ASN A 202 -0.49 -8.09 3.06
CA ASN A 202 -0.73 -6.66 2.91
C ASN A 202 0.57 -5.87 2.95
N LEU A 203 1.49 -6.20 3.85
CA LEU A 203 2.82 -5.59 3.92
C LEU A 203 3.60 -5.79 2.61
N CYS A 204 3.64 -7.01 2.09
CA CYS A 204 4.33 -7.33 0.84
C CYS A 204 3.77 -6.48 -0.32
N PHE A 205 2.46 -6.33 -0.38
CA PHE A 205 1.79 -5.62 -1.45
C PHE A 205 1.90 -4.10 -1.35
N SER A 206 1.81 -3.54 -0.14
CA SER A 206 2.06 -2.11 0.09
C SER A 206 3.53 -1.77 -0.24
N MET A 207 4.47 -2.62 0.17
CA MET A 207 5.90 -2.46 -0.17
C MET A 207 6.17 -2.61 -1.67
N LEU A 208 5.45 -3.48 -2.37
CA LEU A 208 5.56 -3.62 -3.83
C LEU A 208 5.15 -2.32 -4.54
N THR A 209 4.08 -1.67 -4.10
CA THR A 209 3.66 -0.38 -4.65
C THR A 209 4.57 0.77 -4.26
N PHE A 210 5.14 0.72 -3.05
CA PHE A 210 6.11 1.71 -2.61
C PHE A 210 7.44 1.60 -3.37
N ASP A 211 7.84 0.37 -3.69
CA ASP A 211 8.98 0.13 -4.56
C ASP A 211 8.72 0.64 -5.99
N LEU A 212 7.51 0.46 -6.54
CA LEU A 212 7.11 1.05 -7.82
C LEU A 212 7.25 2.58 -7.81
N GLN A 213 6.77 3.25 -6.75
CA GLN A 213 6.94 4.70 -6.60
C GLN A 213 8.42 5.09 -6.61
N ALA A 214 9.26 4.39 -5.84
CA ALA A 214 10.70 4.66 -5.80
C ALA A 214 11.36 4.46 -7.17
N GLN A 215 10.98 3.40 -7.90
CA GLN A 215 11.49 3.12 -9.25
C GLN A 215 11.10 4.20 -10.26
N LEU A 216 9.83 4.65 -10.25
CA LEU A 216 9.39 5.72 -11.15
C LEU A 216 10.11 7.03 -10.84
N CYS A 217 10.29 7.36 -9.56
CA CYS A 217 11.10 8.52 -9.15
C CYS A 217 12.55 8.41 -9.63
N LEU A 218 13.16 7.23 -9.51
CA LEU A 218 14.53 6.97 -9.97
C LEU A 218 14.64 7.07 -11.50
N CYS A 219 13.67 6.53 -12.26
CA CYS A 219 13.64 6.64 -13.73
C CYS A 219 13.62 8.11 -14.17
N VAL A 220 12.82 8.94 -13.49
CA VAL A 220 12.75 10.39 -13.78
C VAL A 220 14.04 11.12 -13.39
N LEU A 221 14.70 10.73 -12.29
CA LEU A 221 16.02 11.29 -11.92
C LEU A 221 17.07 10.99 -12.99
N ILE A 222 17.13 9.74 -13.49
CA ILE A 222 18.09 9.34 -14.53
C ILE A 222 17.91 10.20 -15.79
N LEU A 223 16.66 10.43 -16.21
CA LEU A 223 16.33 11.26 -17.39
C LEU A 223 17.01 12.64 -17.32
N THR A 224 17.14 13.20 -16.12
CA THR A 224 17.58 14.59 -15.92
C THR A 224 19.05 14.71 -15.62
N SER A 225 19.66 13.65 -15.09
CA SER A 225 21.06 13.63 -14.69
C SER A 225 22.05 13.73 -15.87
N GLY A 226 21.57 13.91 -17.10
CA GLY A 226 22.39 14.22 -18.27
C GLY A 226 23.37 13.12 -18.69
N LEU A 227 23.40 11.97 -18.02
CA LEU A 227 24.47 10.98 -18.15
C LEU A 227 24.64 10.36 -19.54
N TYR A 228 23.73 10.53 -20.50
CA TYR A 228 23.84 10.04 -21.90
C TYR A 228 22.87 10.76 -22.88
N ALA A 229 23.07 12.04 -23.19
CA ALA A 229 22.14 12.97 -23.88
C ALA A 229 21.54 12.60 -25.28
N SER A 230 21.31 11.32 -25.63
CA SER A 230 20.79 10.85 -26.92
C SER A 230 19.43 10.13 -26.82
N LEU A 231 18.86 9.72 -27.97
CA LEU A 231 17.69 8.83 -28.13
C LEU A 231 17.66 7.63 -27.16
N GLN A 232 18.84 7.18 -26.72
CA GLN A 232 19.01 6.12 -25.73
C GLN A 232 18.31 6.41 -24.40
N HIS A 233 18.23 7.67 -23.95
CA HIS A 233 17.52 8.06 -22.71
C HIS A 233 16.04 7.76 -22.72
N SER A 234 15.37 8.10 -23.81
CA SER A 234 13.93 7.90 -23.97
C SER A 234 13.60 6.40 -24.03
N LEU A 235 14.43 5.63 -24.74
CA LEU A 235 14.31 4.18 -24.79
C LEU A 235 14.56 3.53 -23.42
N ILE A 236 15.61 3.94 -22.70
CA ILE A 236 15.90 3.43 -21.35
C ILE A 236 14.76 3.75 -20.39
N LEU A 237 14.16 4.95 -20.48
CA LEU A 237 13.02 5.33 -19.64
C LEU A 237 11.79 4.47 -19.94
N ILE A 238 11.44 4.29 -21.21
CA ILE A 238 10.30 3.45 -21.61
C ILE A 238 10.52 2.02 -21.12
N VAL A 239 11.73 1.48 -21.34
CA VAL A 239 12.10 0.14 -20.87
C VAL A 239 12.04 0.04 -19.34
N GLY A 240 12.52 1.05 -18.62
CA GLY A 240 12.48 1.10 -17.15
C GLY A 240 11.05 1.14 -16.60
N VAL A 241 10.17 1.95 -17.18
CA VAL A 241 8.75 2.02 -16.80
C VAL A 241 8.03 0.70 -17.12
N LEU A 242 8.28 0.11 -18.29
CA LEU A 242 7.72 -1.19 -18.65
C LEU A 242 8.23 -2.30 -17.74
N TRP A 243 9.51 -2.28 -17.38
CA TRP A 243 10.11 -3.22 -16.45
C TRP A 243 9.48 -3.11 -15.06
N ALA A 244 9.31 -1.89 -14.55
CA ALA A 244 8.64 -1.62 -13.28
C ALA A 244 7.20 -2.16 -13.28
N GLY A 245 6.44 -1.92 -14.36
CA GLY A 245 5.09 -2.43 -14.53
C GLY A 245 5.02 -3.96 -14.59
N LEU A 246 5.93 -4.59 -15.34
CA LEU A 246 6.04 -6.04 -15.44
C LEU A 246 6.34 -6.65 -14.07
N LYS A 247 7.28 -6.06 -13.33
CA LYS A 247 7.67 -6.53 -12.00
C LYS A 247 6.50 -6.49 -11.01
N VAL A 248 5.77 -5.38 -10.97
CA VAL A 248 4.59 -5.25 -10.10
C VAL A 248 3.54 -6.26 -10.50
N THR A 249 3.29 -6.46 -11.79
CA THR A 249 2.29 -7.43 -12.28
C THR A 249 2.66 -8.86 -11.87
N ILE A 250 3.93 -9.25 -12.06
CA ILE A 250 4.43 -10.57 -11.65
C ILE A 250 4.38 -10.73 -10.14
N GLY A 251 4.77 -9.71 -9.37
CA GLY A 251 4.70 -9.73 -7.91
C GLY A 251 3.28 -9.94 -7.40
N ILE A 252 2.32 -9.18 -7.93
CA ILE A 252 0.89 -9.33 -7.61
C ILE A 252 0.39 -10.73 -7.98
N LEU A 253 0.72 -11.21 -9.19
CA LEU A 253 0.29 -12.54 -9.64
C LEU A 253 0.91 -13.67 -8.81
N ALA A 254 2.19 -13.54 -8.43
CA ALA A 254 2.90 -14.50 -7.58
C ALA A 254 2.21 -14.65 -6.22
N ILE A 255 1.83 -13.52 -5.63
CA ILE A 255 1.14 -13.43 -4.34
C ILE A 255 -0.27 -14.04 -4.45
N LEU A 256 -1.05 -13.64 -5.45
CA LEU A 256 -2.45 -14.05 -5.57
C LEU A 256 -2.66 -15.49 -6.02
N ARG A 257 -1.79 -15.99 -6.91
CA ARG A 257 -1.86 -17.36 -7.40
C ARG A 257 -1.10 -18.35 -6.51
N GLU A 258 -0.42 -17.87 -5.46
CA GLU A 258 0.48 -18.67 -4.59
C GLU A 258 1.50 -19.48 -5.41
N LEU A 259 1.96 -18.93 -6.54
CA LEU A 259 2.83 -19.63 -7.48
C LEU A 259 4.30 -19.43 -7.12
N LYS A 260 4.91 -20.50 -6.57
CA LYS A 260 6.34 -20.54 -6.19
C LYS A 260 7.28 -20.17 -7.34
N ALA A 261 6.95 -20.57 -8.58
CA ALA A 261 7.75 -20.24 -9.76
C ALA A 261 7.77 -18.72 -10.05
N LEU A 262 6.64 -18.03 -9.93
CA LEU A 262 6.55 -16.59 -10.13
C LEU A 262 7.30 -15.81 -9.04
N VAL A 263 7.37 -16.34 -7.81
CA VAL A 263 8.20 -15.75 -6.74
C VAL A 263 9.68 -15.81 -7.10
N TRP A 264 10.16 -16.92 -7.67
CA TRP A 264 11.55 -17.01 -8.14
C TRP A 264 11.84 -16.05 -9.29
N ILE A 265 10.91 -15.93 -10.26
CA ILE A 265 11.03 -14.94 -11.35
C ILE A 265 11.11 -13.53 -10.77
N PHE A 266 10.22 -13.20 -9.82
CA PHE A 266 10.22 -11.91 -9.15
C PHE A 266 11.53 -11.64 -8.39
N LEU A 267 12.07 -12.66 -7.70
CA LEU A 267 13.34 -12.54 -6.98
C LEU A 267 14.49 -12.23 -7.95
N VAL A 268 14.57 -12.96 -9.06
CA VAL A 268 15.57 -12.74 -10.12
C VAL A 268 15.43 -11.34 -10.72
N GLN A 269 14.20 -10.86 -10.94
CA GLN A 269 13.95 -9.50 -11.45
C GLN A 269 14.41 -8.39 -10.50
N ASN A 270 14.47 -8.62 -9.19
CA ASN A 270 14.95 -7.62 -8.23
C ASN A 270 16.50 -7.56 -8.16
N VAL A 271 17.22 -8.58 -8.61
CA VAL A 271 18.70 -8.63 -8.52
C VAL A 271 19.37 -7.48 -9.29
N PRO A 272 19.03 -7.18 -10.56
CA PRO A 272 19.62 -6.06 -11.29
C PRO A 272 19.39 -4.71 -10.62
N GLU A 273 18.22 -4.51 -10.01
CA GLU A 273 17.88 -3.25 -9.33
C GLU A 273 18.71 -3.05 -8.08
N VAL A 274 18.89 -4.10 -7.28
CA VAL A 274 19.75 -4.05 -6.09
C VAL A 274 21.19 -3.76 -6.51
N ALA A 275 21.69 -4.43 -7.54
CA ALA A 275 23.03 -4.16 -8.09
C ALA A 275 23.18 -2.71 -8.58
N TYR A 276 22.16 -2.17 -9.25
CA TYR A 276 22.15 -0.79 -9.71
C TYR A 276 22.15 0.21 -8.54
N LEU A 277 21.36 -0.04 -7.48
CA LEU A 277 21.37 0.80 -6.28
C LEU A 277 22.73 0.79 -5.58
N PHE A 278 23.39 -0.36 -5.49
CA PHE A 278 24.77 -0.43 -4.96
C PHE A 278 25.77 0.31 -5.84
N TYR A 279 25.66 0.20 -7.16
CA TYR A 279 26.50 0.95 -8.10
C TYR A 279 26.29 2.46 -7.95
N LEU A 280 25.04 2.90 -7.84
CA LEU A 280 24.68 4.31 -7.65
C LEU A 280 25.26 4.82 -6.32
N LEU A 281 25.06 4.07 -5.23
CA LEU A 281 25.61 4.39 -3.90
C LEU A 281 27.14 4.50 -3.96
N TYR A 282 27.81 3.54 -4.61
CA TYR A 282 29.27 3.54 -4.76
C TYR A 282 29.78 4.74 -5.55
N THR A 283 29.11 5.08 -6.65
CA THR A 283 29.48 6.22 -7.50
C THR A 283 29.32 7.55 -6.75
N ILE A 284 28.21 7.73 -6.03
CA ILE A 284 27.97 8.90 -5.19
C ILE A 284 28.99 8.97 -4.05
N SER A 285 29.27 7.84 -3.39
CA SER A 285 30.24 7.78 -2.29
C SER A 285 31.66 8.08 -2.75
N ARG A 286 32.02 7.79 -4.01
CA ARG A 286 33.32 8.18 -4.58
C ARG A 286 33.38 9.65 -5.00
N ALA A 287 32.26 10.23 -5.41
CA ALA A 287 32.16 11.66 -5.65
C ALA A 287 32.20 12.47 -4.34
N TRP A 288 31.81 11.83 -3.23
CA TRP A 288 31.82 12.42 -1.89
C TRP A 288 33.22 12.90 -1.51
N GLY A 289 33.34 14.21 -1.29
CA GLY A 289 34.55 14.88 -0.83
C GLY A 289 35.38 15.52 -1.94
N GLN A 290 34.90 15.47 -3.20
CA GLN A 290 35.52 16.19 -4.32
C GLN A 290 34.84 17.54 -4.63
N GLY A 291 33.66 17.83 -4.05
CA GLY A 291 32.88 19.06 -4.29
C GLY A 291 32.66 19.95 -3.07
N SER A 292 32.19 21.18 -3.29
CA SER A 292 31.93 22.20 -2.26
C SER A 292 30.53 22.14 -1.61
N SER A 293 29.64 21.26 -2.06
CA SER A 293 28.25 21.16 -1.58
C SER A 293 27.90 19.76 -1.07
N TYR A 294 27.85 19.62 0.26
CA TYR A 294 27.60 18.36 0.96
C TYR A 294 26.12 17.92 0.99
N THR A 295 25.19 18.82 0.66
CA THR A 295 23.74 18.61 0.84
C THR A 295 23.15 17.64 -0.18
N GLY A 296 23.57 17.73 -1.45
CA GLY A 296 23.09 16.86 -2.53
C GLY A 296 23.59 15.42 -2.41
N GLU A 297 24.85 15.26 -2.02
CA GLU A 297 25.49 13.96 -1.78
C GLU A 297 24.82 13.24 -0.60
N ALA A 298 24.61 13.95 0.52
CA ALA A 298 23.91 13.42 1.68
C ALA A 298 22.47 12.97 1.35
N ALA A 299 21.72 13.77 0.58
CA ALA A 299 20.36 13.41 0.16
C ALA A 299 20.33 12.15 -0.72
N ALA A 300 21.33 11.96 -1.59
CA ALA A 300 21.43 10.80 -2.47
C ALA A 300 21.80 9.51 -1.72
N ILE A 301 22.65 9.61 -0.69
CA ILE A 301 22.98 8.50 0.22
C ILE A 301 21.74 8.11 1.03
N VAL A 302 21.06 9.09 1.65
CA VAL A 302 19.83 8.84 2.41
C VAL A 302 18.77 8.19 1.52
N GLY A 303 18.57 8.69 0.29
CA GLY A 303 17.66 8.09 -0.68
C GLY A 303 18.02 6.64 -1.03
N SER A 304 19.31 6.36 -1.25
CA SER A 304 19.80 5.00 -1.53
C SER A 304 19.59 4.05 -0.35
N CYS A 305 19.87 4.50 0.88
CA CYS A 305 19.61 3.73 2.10
C CYS A 305 18.12 3.40 2.25
N ILE A 306 17.25 4.39 1.99
CA ILE A 306 15.79 4.19 2.02
C ILE A 306 15.36 3.18 0.96
N SER A 307 15.86 3.27 -0.27
CA SER A 307 15.55 2.29 -1.34
C SER A 307 16.00 0.86 -0.98
N VAL A 308 17.18 0.69 -0.38
CA VAL A 308 17.65 -0.62 0.07
C VAL A 308 16.76 -1.16 1.20
N ALA A 309 16.35 -0.31 2.15
CA ALA A 309 15.45 -0.69 3.23
C ALA A 309 14.08 -1.14 2.72
N ILE A 310 13.50 -0.45 1.73
CA ILE A 310 12.23 -0.85 1.12
C ILE A 310 12.34 -2.25 0.50
N LYS A 311 13.41 -2.48 -0.28
CA LYS A 311 13.63 -3.78 -0.92
C LYS A 311 13.90 -4.90 0.09
N SER A 312 14.64 -4.64 1.16
CA SER A 312 14.90 -5.64 2.19
C SER A 312 13.61 -6.07 2.91
N VAL A 313 12.75 -5.11 3.25
CA VAL A 313 11.43 -5.39 3.85
C VAL A 313 10.52 -6.14 2.87
N LEU A 314 10.52 -5.76 1.59
CA LEU A 314 9.77 -6.44 0.54
C LEU A 314 10.20 -7.91 0.38
N LEU A 315 11.51 -8.16 0.30
CA LEU A 315 12.06 -9.52 0.17
C LEU A 315 11.79 -10.35 1.43
N TRP A 316 11.93 -9.75 2.61
CA TRP A 316 11.60 -10.42 3.88
C TRP A 316 10.13 -10.81 3.96
N ALA A 317 9.22 -9.89 3.64
CA ALA A 317 7.78 -10.17 3.61
C ALA A 317 7.44 -11.25 2.58
N LEU A 318 8.05 -11.19 1.39
CA LEU A 318 7.87 -12.19 0.33
C LEU A 318 8.35 -13.58 0.74
N VAL A 319 9.51 -13.70 1.39
CA VAL A 319 10.04 -14.98 1.89
C VAL A 319 9.12 -15.56 2.96
N HIS A 320 8.57 -14.70 3.82
CA HIS A 320 7.62 -15.14 4.84
C HIS A 320 6.32 -15.66 4.20
N VAL A 321 5.76 -14.91 3.25
CA VAL A 321 4.58 -15.32 2.48
C VAL A 321 4.82 -16.61 1.68
N TYR A 322 6.00 -16.75 1.06
CA TYR A 322 6.41 -17.95 0.31
C TYR A 322 6.43 -19.21 1.17
N ARG A 323 6.93 -19.11 2.42
CA ARG A 323 6.95 -20.23 3.37
C ARG A 323 5.55 -20.67 3.78
N SER A 324 4.57 -19.77 3.71
CA SER A 324 3.18 -20.03 4.09
C SER A 324 2.28 -20.41 2.90
N PHE A 325 2.83 -20.56 1.68
CA PHE A 325 2.08 -21.01 0.51
C PHE A 325 1.58 -22.45 0.65
N GLY A 326 0.33 -22.70 0.25
CA GLY A 326 -0.31 -24.02 0.36
C GLY A 326 -1.03 -24.28 1.68
N GLN A 327 -1.16 -23.28 2.56
CA GLN A 327 -1.91 -23.39 3.83
C GLN A 327 -3.42 -23.07 3.67
N GLY A 328 -3.92 -22.99 2.43
CA GLY A 328 -5.34 -22.73 2.15
C GLY A 328 -5.77 -21.25 2.30
N LEU A 329 -4.82 -20.31 2.27
CA LEU A 329 -5.12 -18.87 2.40
C LEU A 329 -5.96 -18.35 1.23
N ARG A 330 -5.62 -18.77 0.00
CA ARG A 330 -6.44 -18.55 -1.20
C ARG A 330 -7.88 -19.05 -1.01
N GLU A 331 -8.04 -20.29 -0.55
CA GLU A 331 -9.36 -20.89 -0.37
C GLU A 331 -10.18 -20.16 0.68
N ARG A 332 -9.58 -19.63 1.76
CA ARG A 332 -10.31 -18.87 2.78
C ARG A 332 -10.62 -17.43 2.37
N MET A 333 -9.72 -16.75 1.65
CA MET A 333 -10.01 -15.43 1.07
C MET A 333 -11.12 -15.50 0.02
N PHE A 334 -11.16 -16.56 -0.81
CA PHE A 334 -12.18 -16.73 -1.84
C PHE A 334 -13.42 -17.53 -1.40
N SER A 335 -13.36 -18.37 -0.36
CA SER A 335 -14.55 -19.06 0.18
C SER A 335 -15.46 -18.12 0.96
N SER A 336 -14.89 -17.07 1.55
CA SER A 336 -15.70 -15.99 2.13
C SER A 336 -16.53 -15.28 1.04
N TYR A 337 -16.10 -15.37 -0.21
CA TYR A 337 -16.78 -14.85 -1.40
C TYR A 337 -17.87 -15.81 -1.90
N GLY A 338 -17.59 -17.13 -1.94
CA GLY A 338 -18.52 -18.14 -2.47
C GLY A 338 -19.69 -18.53 -1.55
N ARG A 339 -19.67 -18.18 -0.27
CA ARG A 339 -20.75 -18.51 0.69
C ARG A 339 -21.90 -17.48 0.71
N ILE A 340 -21.80 -16.39 -0.06
CA ILE A 340 -22.84 -15.34 -0.12
C ILE A 340 -23.82 -15.59 -1.30
N GLU A 341 -23.50 -16.53 -2.20
CA GLU A 341 -24.35 -16.89 -3.35
C GLU A 341 -25.15 -18.19 -3.16
N SER A 342 -25.19 -18.77 -1.95
CA SER A 342 -25.99 -19.97 -1.63
C SER A 342 -27.15 -19.68 -0.71
#